data_AF-A0LMT8-F1
#
_entry.id   AF-A0LMT8-F1
#
_cell.length_a   1.000
_cell.length_b   1.000
_cell.length_c   1.000
_cell.angle_alpha   90.00
_cell.angle_beta   90.00
_cell.angle_gamma   90.00
#
_symmetry.space_group_name_H-M   'P 1'
#
loop_
_entity.id
_entity.type
_entity.pdbx_description
1 polymer ?
#
loop_
_entity_poly.entity_id
_entity_poly.type
_entity_poly.pdbx_seq_one_letter_code
_entity_poly.pdbx_strand_id
1 'polypeptide(L)'
;MTRHAPCGMAHGGSGIDTVDRLGKLEEEIQALKAALGQTREELEALRDELSARRHPVEQILLQRGLPFLAGGDFAQVLIPADLPAPFKARFFALMQRYSFRLFLRDLIQFPEGKHPRALSRYCSVRTVRSYLKVLRELGIVELSEGDGYRLVPKGAQSFGPTLEWYVCEIFLREFMAPALFNVRLRNTRHGGDYDVVALLSGYLVCVEVKSSPPRGVEIQSVAAFLNRLEDLNPHMAVFLVDTELRMKDKIVPLFAEALEQSGRALCDRDVQRLVGEIFHIRHGIYLINSRKGIYSNLRTCFRDFLVWQKVAIGGSRS
;
A
#
# COMPACT_ATOMS: atom_id res chain seq x y z
N MET A 1 -89.92 0.14 54.52
CA MET A 1 -89.85 -0.38 53.14
C MET A 1 -88.63 0.26 52.49
N THR A 2 -87.50 -0.46 52.45
CA THR A 2 -86.91 -1.09 51.23
C THR A 2 -86.25 -0.06 50.30
N ARG A 3 -84.98 -0.15 49.86
CA ARG A 3 -83.99 -1.24 49.79
C ARG A 3 -82.57 -0.66 49.63
N HIS A 4 -81.60 -1.41 50.13
CA HIS A 4 -80.16 -1.32 49.89
C HIS A 4 -79.74 -1.77 48.47
N ALA A 5 -78.49 -1.40 48.14
CA ALA A 5 -77.44 -2.13 47.38
C ALA A 5 -77.06 -1.53 45.99
N PRO A 6 -75.87 -1.84 45.41
CA PRO A 6 -74.52 -1.85 46.02
C PRO A 6 -73.38 -1.43 45.04
N CYS A 7 -72.13 -1.50 45.54
CA CYS A 7 -70.87 -1.91 44.85
C CYS A 7 -70.35 -1.06 43.68
N GLY A 8 -69.05 -0.87 43.49
CA GLY A 8 -67.91 -1.66 43.92
C GLY A 8 -66.89 -1.65 42.77
N MET A 9 -65.64 -1.36 43.08
CA MET A 9 -64.55 -1.13 42.15
C MET A 9 -64.24 -2.30 41.22
N ALA A 10 -63.66 -2.00 40.06
CA ALA A 10 -62.70 -2.88 39.39
C ALA A 10 -61.72 -2.05 38.51
N HIS A 11 -60.65 -1.53 39.13
CA HIS A 11 -59.40 -1.25 38.42
C HIS A 11 -58.44 -2.40 38.74
N GLY A 12 -58.31 -3.36 37.82
CA GLY A 12 -57.39 -4.47 37.93
C GLY A 12 -57.13 -5.05 36.55
N GLY A 13 -56.11 -4.55 35.86
CA GLY A 13 -55.79 -5.03 34.52
C GLY A 13 -54.43 -4.64 33.91
N SER A 14 -53.62 -3.78 34.53
CA SER A 14 -52.36 -3.31 33.90
C SER A 14 -51.06 -3.97 34.39
N GLY A 15 -51.12 -4.80 35.45
CA GLY A 15 -49.93 -5.39 36.07
C GLY A 15 -49.47 -6.72 35.46
N ILE A 16 -50.37 -7.48 34.82
CA ILE A 16 -50.05 -8.80 34.25
C ILE A 16 -49.33 -8.67 32.90
N ASP A 17 -49.72 -7.68 32.10
CA ASP A 17 -49.17 -7.40 30.76
C ASP A 17 -47.76 -6.77 30.80
N THR A 18 -47.43 -6.11 31.92
CA THR A 18 -46.08 -5.54 32.16
C THR A 18 -45.09 -6.58 32.65
N VAL A 19 -45.52 -7.54 33.47
CA VAL A 19 -44.68 -8.65 33.94
C VAL A 19 -44.36 -9.62 32.79
N ASP A 20 -45.33 -9.91 31.90
CA ASP A 20 -45.09 -10.74 30.71
C ASP A 20 -44.14 -10.08 29.71
N ARG A 21 -44.23 -8.75 29.54
CA ARG A 21 -43.27 -7.97 28.73
C ARG A 21 -41.86 -7.95 29.31
N LEU A 22 -41.74 -7.84 30.64
CA LEU A 22 -40.45 -7.89 31.34
C LEU A 22 -39.78 -9.26 31.17
N GLY A 23 -40.54 -10.36 31.30
CA GLY A 23 -40.02 -11.71 31.07
C GLY A 23 -39.51 -11.91 29.64
N LYS A 24 -40.27 -11.43 28.63
CA LYS A 24 -39.84 -11.48 27.22
C LYS A 24 -38.57 -10.67 26.96
N LEU A 25 -38.44 -9.49 27.56
CA LEU A 25 -37.23 -8.67 27.46
C LEU A 25 -36.02 -9.34 28.11
N GLU A 26 -36.21 -10.03 29.24
CA GLU A 26 -35.15 -10.79 29.91
C GLU A 26 -34.68 -11.97 29.04
N GLU A 27 -35.61 -12.72 28.44
CA GLU A 27 -35.28 -13.79 27.50
C GLU A 27 -34.53 -13.26 26.27
N GLU A 28 -34.97 -12.13 25.71
CA GLU A 28 -34.35 -11.49 24.55
C GLU A 28 -32.94 -10.98 24.87
N ILE A 29 -32.73 -10.39 26.06
CA ILE A 29 -31.41 -9.98 26.55
C ILE A 29 -30.49 -11.19 26.73
N GLN A 30 -30.99 -12.31 27.27
CA GLN A 30 -30.19 -13.52 27.44
C GLN A 30 -29.82 -14.15 26.09
N ALA A 31 -30.76 -14.18 25.15
CA ALA A 31 -30.51 -14.64 23.78
C ALA A 31 -29.45 -13.76 23.08
N LEU A 32 -29.55 -12.43 23.21
CA LEU A 32 -28.57 -11.49 22.66
C LEU A 32 -27.19 -11.66 23.30
N LYS A 33 -27.11 -11.88 24.62
CA LYS A 33 -25.84 -12.14 25.32
C LYS A 33 -25.20 -13.45 24.84
N ALA A 34 -25.99 -14.50 24.67
CA ALA A 34 -25.51 -15.79 24.15
C ALA A 34 -24.99 -15.65 22.72
N ALA A 35 -25.74 -14.98 21.84
CA ALA A 35 -25.33 -14.71 20.47
C ALA A 35 -24.03 -13.88 20.40
N LEU A 36 -23.91 -12.84 21.23
CA LEU A 36 -22.69 -12.03 21.32
C LEU A 36 -21.48 -12.86 21.80
N GLY A 37 -21.70 -13.78 22.74
CA GLY A 37 -20.68 -14.74 23.19
C GLY A 37 -20.19 -15.62 22.04
N GLN A 38 -21.10 -16.26 21.31
CA GLN A 38 -20.77 -17.09 20.15
C GLN A 38 -20.04 -16.31 19.06
N THR A 39 -20.51 -15.11 18.72
CA THR A 39 -19.83 -14.26 17.71
C THR A 39 -18.41 -13.90 18.14
N ARG A 40 -18.16 -13.65 19.44
CA ARG A 40 -16.81 -13.36 19.94
C ARG A 40 -15.89 -14.57 19.84
N GLU A 41 -16.39 -15.77 20.17
CA GLU A 41 -15.63 -17.02 20.04
C GLU A 41 -15.29 -17.31 18.58
N GLU A 42 -16.25 -17.14 17.67
CA GLU A 42 -16.01 -17.28 16.23
C GLU A 42 -14.98 -16.26 15.71
N LEU A 43 -15.05 -15.01 16.19
CA LEU A 43 -14.08 -13.97 15.83
C LEU A 43 -12.66 -14.30 16.32
N GLU A 44 -12.51 -14.81 17.55
CA GLU A 44 -11.20 -15.22 18.06
C GLU A 44 -10.66 -16.45 17.31
N ALA A 45 -11.51 -17.45 17.03
CA ALA A 45 -11.10 -18.62 16.24
C ALA A 45 -10.65 -18.24 14.82
N LEU A 46 -11.39 -17.35 14.15
CA LEU A 46 -11.01 -16.81 12.84
C LEU A 46 -9.72 -16.01 12.90
N ARG A 47 -9.51 -15.22 13.96
CA ARG A 47 -8.29 -14.44 14.17
C ARG A 47 -7.08 -15.36 14.39
N ASP A 48 -7.24 -16.42 15.16
CA ASP A 48 -6.21 -17.42 15.38
C ASP A 48 -5.86 -18.15 14.09
N GLU A 49 -6.85 -18.59 13.31
CA GLU A 49 -6.64 -19.22 12.00
C GLU A 49 -5.93 -18.26 11.03
N LEU A 50 -6.33 -16.99 11.00
CA LEU A 50 -5.70 -15.96 10.17
C LEU A 50 -4.25 -15.70 10.61
N SER A 51 -3.97 -15.73 11.92
CA SER A 51 -2.62 -15.58 12.48
C SER A 51 -1.70 -16.75 12.11
N ALA A 52 -2.26 -17.96 11.99
CA ALA A 52 -1.52 -19.16 11.61
C ALA A 52 -1.23 -19.23 10.11
N ARG A 53 -2.04 -18.58 9.28
CA ARG A 53 -1.86 -18.53 7.82
C ARG A 53 -0.73 -17.57 7.46
N ARG A 54 0.42 -18.13 7.06
CA ARG A 54 1.53 -17.35 6.49
C ARG A 54 1.09 -16.66 5.20
N HIS A 55 1.52 -15.41 5.02
CA HIS A 55 1.21 -14.65 3.82
C HIS A 55 1.75 -15.35 2.55
N PRO A 56 1.01 -15.38 1.42
CA PRO A 56 1.43 -16.13 0.22
C PRO A 56 2.84 -15.76 -0.29
N VAL A 57 3.21 -14.48 -0.19
CA VAL A 57 4.57 -14.03 -0.55
C VAL A 57 5.61 -14.63 0.39
N GLU A 58 5.37 -14.67 1.71
CA GLU A 58 6.30 -15.29 2.66
C GLU A 58 6.50 -16.78 2.40
N GLN A 59 5.42 -17.49 2.03
CA GLN A 59 5.49 -18.92 1.72
C GLN A 59 6.42 -19.19 0.53
N ILE A 60 6.27 -18.42 -0.56
CA ILE A 60 7.12 -18.56 -1.75
C ILE A 60 8.57 -18.15 -1.47
N LEU A 61 8.79 -17.12 -0.67
CA LEU A 61 10.14 -16.71 -0.26
C LEU A 61 10.82 -17.81 0.56
N LEU A 62 10.09 -18.42 1.50
CA LEU A 62 10.60 -19.53 2.29
C LEU A 62 10.96 -20.74 1.42
N GLN A 63 10.13 -21.07 0.43
CA GLN A 63 10.42 -22.16 -0.52
C GLN A 63 11.69 -21.91 -1.35
N ARG A 64 12.08 -20.65 -1.53
CA ARG A 64 13.35 -20.25 -2.16
C ARG A 64 14.54 -20.21 -1.20
N GLY A 65 14.36 -20.59 0.07
CA GLY A 65 15.42 -20.54 1.08
C GLY A 65 15.67 -19.13 1.63
N LEU A 66 14.70 -18.21 1.48
CA LEU A 66 14.74 -16.83 1.96
C LEU A 66 13.71 -16.62 3.08
N PRO A 67 14.03 -16.95 4.35
CA PRO A 67 13.11 -16.76 5.46
C PRO A 67 12.74 -15.28 5.64
N PHE A 68 11.44 -15.01 5.74
CA PHE A 68 10.91 -13.69 6.04
C PHE A 68 11.24 -13.27 7.49
N LEU A 69 11.73 -12.04 7.65
CA LEU A 69 12.03 -11.44 8.96
C LEU A 69 10.95 -10.46 9.41
N ALA A 70 10.62 -9.53 8.52
CA ALA A 70 9.74 -8.42 8.80
C ALA A 70 9.29 -7.79 7.48
N GLY A 71 8.16 -7.10 7.54
CA GLY A 71 7.57 -6.37 6.42
C GLY A 71 6.30 -5.67 6.87
N GLY A 72 5.81 -4.74 6.05
CA GLY A 72 4.62 -3.96 6.35
C GLY A 72 4.83 -2.96 7.50
N ASP A 73 6.05 -2.43 7.66
CA ASP A 73 6.34 -1.46 8.73
C ASP A 73 5.72 -0.09 8.44
N PHE A 74 4.79 0.34 9.28
CA PHE A 74 4.12 1.64 9.19
C PHE A 74 4.84 2.75 9.97
N ALA A 75 5.93 2.48 10.70
CA ALA A 75 6.58 3.45 11.57
C ALA A 75 7.05 4.73 10.83
N GLN A 76 7.41 4.58 9.54
CA GLN A 76 7.83 5.69 8.68
C GLN A 76 6.82 6.04 7.59
N VAL A 77 5.66 5.35 7.56
CA VAL A 77 4.59 5.63 6.61
C VAL A 77 3.77 6.83 7.13
N LEU A 78 3.36 7.73 6.22
CA LEU A 78 2.66 8.96 6.60
C LEU A 78 1.29 8.70 7.24
N ILE A 79 0.63 7.61 6.86
CA ILE A 79 -0.64 7.19 7.46
C ILE A 79 -0.40 6.18 8.57
N PRO A 80 -1.19 6.20 9.66
CA PRO A 80 -1.04 5.23 10.72
C PRO A 80 -1.59 3.86 10.30
N ALA A 81 -1.04 2.80 10.88
CA ALA A 81 -1.40 1.41 10.56
C ALA A 81 -2.88 1.09 10.85
N ASP A 82 -3.45 1.73 11.86
CA ASP A 82 -4.83 1.56 12.34
C ASP A 82 -5.83 2.51 11.66
N LEU A 83 -5.39 3.30 10.67
CA LEU A 83 -6.29 4.20 9.94
C LEU A 83 -7.48 3.40 9.35
N PRO A 84 -8.74 3.80 9.60
CA PRO A 84 -9.91 3.11 9.08
C PRO A 84 -9.89 2.88 7.57
N ALA A 85 -10.41 1.74 7.12
CA ALA A 85 -10.37 1.33 5.71
C ALA A 85 -10.92 2.38 4.71
N PRO A 86 -12.04 3.09 4.98
CA PRO A 86 -12.52 4.16 4.10
C PRO A 86 -11.53 5.32 3.96
N PHE A 87 -10.83 5.65 5.05
CA PHE A 87 -9.82 6.71 5.07
C PHE A 87 -8.54 6.30 4.35
N LYS A 88 -8.08 5.05 4.52
CA LYS A 88 -6.99 4.47 3.71
C LYS A 88 -7.33 4.49 2.22
N ALA A 89 -8.55 4.10 1.85
CA ALA A 89 -9.01 4.12 0.45
C ALA A 89 -9.01 5.54 -0.13
N ARG A 90 -9.46 6.54 0.65
CA ARG A 90 -9.43 7.95 0.24
C ARG A 90 -8.00 8.46 0.06
N PHE A 91 -7.09 8.12 0.98
CA PHE A 91 -5.67 8.49 0.86
C PHE A 91 -5.03 7.82 -0.36
N PHE A 92 -5.29 6.53 -0.59
CA PHE A 92 -4.87 5.80 -1.80
C PHE A 92 -5.34 6.49 -3.09
N ALA A 93 -6.60 6.90 -3.17
CA ALA A 93 -7.14 7.59 -4.34
C ALA A 93 -6.43 8.93 -4.60
N LEU A 94 -6.04 9.66 -3.56
CA LEU A 94 -5.22 10.88 -3.70
C LEU A 94 -3.81 10.56 -4.21
N MET A 95 -3.20 9.48 -3.71
CA MET A 95 -1.86 9.03 -4.12
C MET A 95 -1.75 8.69 -5.61
N GLN A 96 -2.86 8.39 -6.29
CA GLN A 96 -2.87 8.24 -7.75
C GLN A 96 -2.44 9.50 -8.49
N ARG A 97 -2.65 10.69 -7.90
CA ARG A 97 -2.29 11.98 -8.49
C ARG A 97 -0.83 12.31 -8.21
N TYR A 98 -0.03 12.48 -9.27
CA TYR A 98 1.38 12.86 -9.12
C TYR A 98 1.56 14.19 -8.39
N SER A 99 0.67 15.17 -8.62
CA SER A 99 0.70 16.45 -7.90
C SER A 99 0.50 16.31 -6.39
N PHE A 100 -0.30 15.33 -5.94
CA PHE A 100 -0.48 15.05 -4.52
C PHE A 100 0.78 14.44 -3.91
N ARG A 101 1.46 13.52 -4.61
CA ARG A 101 2.73 12.93 -4.17
C ARG A 101 3.84 13.99 -4.06
N LEU A 102 3.93 14.92 -5.01
CA LEU A 102 4.84 16.07 -4.92
C LEU A 102 4.51 16.98 -3.73
N PHE A 103 3.23 17.25 -3.50
CA PHE A 103 2.77 18.02 -2.33
C PHE A 103 3.16 17.34 -1.01
N LEU A 104 2.99 16.02 -0.89
CA LEU A 104 3.39 15.28 0.32
C LEU A 104 4.90 15.36 0.56
N ARG A 105 5.71 15.36 -0.50
CA ARG A 105 7.15 15.56 -0.39
C ARG A 105 7.49 16.93 0.19
N ASP A 106 6.83 17.99 -0.29
CA ASP A 106 6.99 19.33 0.27
C ASP A 106 6.50 19.40 1.72
N LEU A 107 5.40 18.72 2.05
CA LEU A 107 4.87 18.68 3.42
C LEU A 107 5.81 17.97 4.39
N ILE A 108 6.47 16.90 3.97
CA ILE A 108 7.48 16.21 4.80
C ILE A 108 8.72 17.10 4.98
N GLN A 109 9.14 17.81 3.93
CA GLN A 109 10.28 18.73 4.00
C GLN A 109 9.99 19.97 4.85
N PHE A 110 8.77 20.49 4.78
CA PHE A 110 8.29 21.65 5.53
C PHE A 110 7.09 21.23 6.39
N PRO A 111 7.32 20.54 7.53
CA PRO A 111 6.26 19.90 8.30
C PRO A 111 5.34 20.90 9.02
N GLU A 112 5.74 22.15 9.19
CA GLU A 112 4.88 23.19 9.75
C GLU A 112 5.10 24.54 9.08
N GLY A 113 4.07 25.39 9.09
CA GLY A 113 4.17 26.74 8.57
C GLY A 113 2.94 27.59 8.87
N LYS A 114 3.15 28.90 8.96
CA LYS A 114 2.07 29.88 9.18
C LYS A 114 1.18 30.11 7.96
N HIS A 115 1.61 29.68 6.76
CA HIS A 115 0.85 29.80 5.53
C HIS A 115 1.27 28.70 4.53
N PRO A 116 0.37 28.15 3.70
CA PRO A 116 0.64 27.07 2.74
C PRO A 116 1.57 27.41 1.56
N ARG A 117 2.20 28.60 1.53
CA ARG A 117 3.03 29.04 0.39
C ARG A 117 4.29 28.18 0.23
N ALA A 118 4.83 27.65 1.33
CA ALA A 118 5.97 26.75 1.30
C ALA A 118 5.65 25.43 0.56
N LEU A 119 4.38 25.01 0.53
CA LEU A 119 3.92 23.77 -0.09
C LEU A 119 3.43 23.94 -1.53
N SER A 120 3.49 25.16 -2.08
CA SER A 120 2.97 25.48 -3.41
C SER A 120 4.04 25.43 -4.51
N ARG A 121 5.13 24.68 -4.30
CA ARG A 121 6.22 24.57 -5.29
C ARG A 121 5.76 23.89 -6.58
N TYR A 122 4.92 22.87 -6.47
CA TYR A 122 4.48 22.05 -7.61
C TYR A 122 2.98 22.13 -7.91
N CYS A 123 2.20 22.79 -7.06
CA CYS A 123 0.76 22.98 -7.28
C CYS A 123 0.28 24.32 -6.74
N SER A 124 -0.87 24.79 -7.23
CA SER A 124 -1.43 26.07 -6.81
C SER A 124 -1.80 26.07 -5.33
N VAL A 125 -1.73 27.24 -4.67
CA VAL A 125 -2.12 27.39 -3.25
C VAL A 125 -3.56 26.90 -2.99
N ARG A 126 -4.48 27.07 -3.96
CA ARG A 126 -5.84 26.52 -3.88
C ARG A 126 -5.84 24.99 -3.77
N THR A 127 -4.99 24.33 -4.56
CA THR A 127 -4.84 22.87 -4.54
C THR A 127 -4.22 22.40 -3.22
N VAL A 128 -3.16 23.08 -2.77
CA VAL A 128 -2.55 22.84 -1.46
C VAL A 128 -3.57 22.91 -0.34
N ARG A 129 -4.38 23.98 -0.29
CA ARG A 129 -5.45 24.13 0.73
C ARG A 129 -6.47 22.99 0.65
N SER A 130 -6.83 22.54 -0.55
CA SER A 130 -7.73 21.39 -0.72
C SER A 130 -7.11 20.12 -0.14
N TYR A 131 -5.84 19.84 -0.44
CA TYR A 131 -5.13 18.68 0.12
C TYR A 131 -4.98 18.75 1.64
N LEU A 132 -4.62 19.91 2.18
CA LEU A 132 -4.53 20.13 3.64
C LEU A 132 -5.86 19.88 4.35
N LYS A 133 -6.99 20.29 3.77
CA LYS A 133 -8.33 19.98 4.32
C LYS A 133 -8.59 18.48 4.38
N VAL A 134 -8.27 17.75 3.30
CA VAL A 134 -8.44 16.29 3.30
C VAL A 134 -7.50 15.64 4.32
N LEU A 135 -6.23 16.06 4.39
CA LEU A 135 -5.29 15.51 5.37
C LEU A 135 -5.70 15.80 6.83
N ARG A 136 -6.35 16.94 7.09
CA ARG A 136 -6.93 17.24 8.40
C ARG A 136 -8.05 16.26 8.76
N GLU A 137 -8.95 15.98 7.82
CA GLU A 137 -10.03 15.00 8.02
C GLU A 137 -9.49 13.58 8.27
N LEU A 138 -8.31 13.28 7.74
CA LEU A 138 -7.60 12.01 7.97
C LEU A 138 -6.74 12.00 9.26
N GLY A 139 -6.70 13.10 10.02
CA GLY A 139 -5.87 13.22 11.23
C GLY A 139 -4.36 13.29 10.97
N ILE A 140 -3.94 13.55 9.72
CA ILE A 140 -2.53 13.60 9.31
C ILE A 140 -1.95 15.00 9.50
N VAL A 141 -2.79 16.03 9.43
CA VAL A 141 -2.39 17.44 9.55
C VAL A 141 -3.33 18.19 10.50
N GLU A 142 -2.77 19.04 11.33
CA GLU A 142 -3.50 20.06 12.08
C GLU A 142 -3.50 21.38 11.30
N LEU A 143 -4.64 22.08 11.30
CA LEU A 143 -4.77 23.42 10.73
C LEU A 143 -4.98 24.42 11.87
N SER A 144 -4.22 25.52 11.85
CA SER A 144 -4.35 26.62 12.80
C SER A 144 -5.24 27.74 12.24
N GLU A 145 -5.64 28.66 13.11
CA GLU A 145 -6.26 29.91 12.66
C GLU A 145 -5.32 30.68 11.72
N GLY A 146 -5.85 31.22 10.62
CA GLY A 146 -5.06 31.98 9.65
C GLY A 146 -4.26 31.16 8.63
N ASP A 147 -4.76 29.98 8.21
CA ASP A 147 -4.15 29.10 7.20
C ASP A 147 -2.81 28.43 7.63
N GLY A 148 -2.49 28.43 8.92
CA GLY A 148 -1.36 27.67 9.45
C GLY A 148 -1.58 26.16 9.34
N TYR A 149 -0.50 25.39 9.23
CA TYR A 149 -0.55 23.93 9.18
C TYR A 149 0.61 23.29 9.96
N ARG A 150 0.38 22.07 10.43
CA ARG A 150 1.39 21.21 11.06
C ARG A 150 1.12 19.73 10.76
N LEU A 151 2.15 19.00 10.36
CA LEU A 151 2.12 17.55 10.19
C LEU A 151 2.08 16.86 11.56
N VAL A 152 1.12 15.95 11.76
CA VAL A 152 0.91 15.23 13.03
C VAL A 152 1.87 14.03 13.17
N PRO A 153 2.00 13.13 12.18
CA PRO A 153 2.92 12.00 12.28
C PRO A 153 4.37 12.47 12.28
N LYS A 154 5.12 12.18 13.34
CA LYS A 154 6.54 12.55 13.48
C LYS A 154 7.51 11.52 12.89
N GLY A 155 7.05 10.31 12.58
CA GLY A 155 7.89 9.21 12.10
C GLY A 155 8.26 9.29 10.61
N ALA A 156 7.46 9.99 9.80
CA ALA A 156 7.67 10.10 8.37
C ALA A 156 8.77 11.12 8.03
N GLN A 157 10.04 10.67 8.03
CA GLN A 157 11.20 11.51 7.70
C GLN A 157 11.41 11.67 6.19
N SER A 158 10.85 10.78 5.38
CA SER A 158 10.95 10.82 3.93
C SER A 158 9.67 10.31 3.28
N PHE A 159 9.50 10.63 1.99
CA PHE A 159 8.35 10.17 1.22
C PHE A 159 8.47 8.70 0.75
N GLY A 160 9.68 8.12 0.81
CA GLY A 160 9.98 6.76 0.32
C GLY A 160 9.04 5.69 0.88
N PRO A 161 8.98 5.48 2.20
CA PRO A 161 8.14 4.45 2.82
C PRO A 161 6.65 4.59 2.48
N THR A 162 6.15 5.83 2.36
CA THR A 162 4.75 6.07 1.97
C THR A 162 4.50 5.72 0.49
N LEU A 163 5.50 5.92 -0.37
CA LEU A 163 5.43 5.53 -1.77
C LEU A 163 5.52 4.00 -1.93
N GLU A 164 6.35 3.32 -1.15
CA GLU A 164 6.42 1.85 -1.08
C GLU A 164 5.07 1.26 -0.68
N TRP A 165 4.47 1.77 0.41
CA TRP A 165 3.12 1.40 0.83
C TRP A 165 2.11 1.60 -0.31
N TYR A 166 2.14 2.75 -0.99
CA TYR A 166 1.22 3.02 -2.09
C TYR A 166 1.37 2.05 -3.25
N VAL A 167 2.61 1.69 -3.63
CA VAL A 167 2.86 0.70 -4.69
C VAL A 167 2.36 -0.68 -4.25
N CYS A 168 2.55 -1.07 -3.00
CA CYS A 168 1.97 -2.30 -2.46
C CYS A 168 0.44 -2.29 -2.52
N GLU A 169 -0.21 -1.18 -2.18
CA GLU A 169 -1.67 -1.04 -2.29
C GLU A 169 -2.16 -1.13 -3.74
N ILE A 170 -1.37 -0.71 -4.74
CA ILE A 170 -1.72 -0.92 -6.15
C ILE A 170 -1.81 -2.42 -6.45
N PHE A 171 -0.87 -3.24 -5.95
CA PHE A 171 -0.96 -4.69 -6.12
C PHE A 171 -2.19 -5.26 -5.42
N LEU A 172 -2.44 -4.87 -4.18
CA LEU A 172 -3.55 -5.38 -3.38
C LEU A 172 -4.92 -4.99 -3.96
N ARG A 173 -5.09 -3.74 -4.40
CA ARG A 173 -6.40 -3.17 -4.79
C ARG A 173 -6.70 -3.26 -6.28
N GLU A 174 -5.69 -3.02 -7.13
CA GLU A 174 -5.89 -2.88 -8.57
C GLU A 174 -5.51 -4.16 -9.32
N PHE A 175 -4.50 -4.89 -8.83
CA PHE A 175 -4.13 -6.20 -9.38
C PHE A 175 -4.72 -7.38 -8.62
N MET A 176 -5.36 -7.14 -7.46
CA MET A 176 -5.90 -8.18 -6.58
C MET A 176 -4.85 -9.26 -6.25
N ALA A 177 -3.61 -8.81 -6.04
CA ALA A 177 -2.44 -9.66 -5.88
C ALA A 177 -1.85 -9.52 -4.47
N PRO A 178 -1.52 -10.63 -3.77
CA PRO A 178 -0.82 -10.57 -2.50
C PRO A 178 0.51 -9.82 -2.64
N ALA A 179 0.75 -8.87 -1.75
CA ALA A 179 1.95 -8.05 -1.77
C ALA A 179 2.37 -7.63 -0.36
N LEU A 180 3.66 -7.44 -0.17
CA LEU A 180 4.28 -6.90 1.04
C LEU A 180 5.21 -5.76 0.64
N PHE A 181 5.33 -4.76 1.49
CA PHE A 181 6.33 -3.69 1.35
C PHE A 181 7.32 -3.71 2.51
N ASN A 182 8.47 -3.05 2.35
CA ASN A 182 9.56 -3.01 3.34
C ASN A 182 10.00 -4.42 3.79
N VAL A 183 10.17 -5.34 2.83
CA VAL A 183 10.42 -6.74 3.13
C VAL A 183 11.88 -6.96 3.50
N ARG A 184 12.12 -7.57 4.67
CA ARG A 184 13.44 -7.98 5.16
C ARG A 184 13.53 -9.50 5.18
N LEU A 185 14.63 -10.02 4.65
CA LEU A 185 14.86 -11.46 4.48
C LEU A 185 16.16 -11.88 5.19
N ARG A 186 16.22 -13.16 5.60
CA ARG A 186 17.48 -13.82 5.94
C ARG A 186 18.09 -14.48 4.71
N ASN A 187 19.37 -14.85 4.85
CA ASN A 187 20.12 -15.64 3.87
C ASN A 187 20.29 -14.97 2.49
N THR A 188 20.29 -13.64 2.45
CA THR A 188 20.65 -12.85 1.28
C THR A 188 22.15 -12.58 1.27
N ARG A 189 22.83 -12.75 0.12
CA ARG A 189 24.27 -12.51 0.00
C ARG A 189 24.62 -11.03 0.12
N HIS A 190 23.79 -10.16 -0.43
CA HIS A 190 24.05 -8.72 -0.51
C HIS A 190 23.31 -7.92 0.56
N GLY A 191 22.28 -8.50 1.17
CA GLY A 191 21.49 -7.85 2.22
C GLY A 191 20.59 -6.73 1.69
N GLY A 192 20.06 -5.95 2.63
CA GLY A 192 19.16 -4.83 2.37
C GLY A 192 17.69 -5.23 2.31
N ASP A 193 16.86 -4.20 2.24
CA ASP A 193 15.41 -4.31 2.27
C ASP A 193 14.86 -4.32 0.84
N TYR A 194 13.72 -4.97 0.65
CA TYR A 194 13.00 -5.01 -0.61
C TYR A 194 11.76 -4.13 -0.50
N ASP A 195 11.73 -3.06 -1.29
CA ASP A 195 10.69 -2.03 -1.25
C ASP A 195 9.28 -2.63 -1.38
N VAL A 196 9.00 -3.39 -2.45
CA VAL A 196 7.74 -4.13 -2.63
C VAL A 196 7.98 -5.49 -3.28
N VAL A 197 7.41 -6.55 -2.70
CA VAL A 197 7.41 -7.91 -3.24
C VAL A 197 5.97 -8.41 -3.36
N ALA A 198 5.60 -8.89 -4.54
CA ALA A 198 4.24 -9.33 -4.85
C ALA A 198 4.21 -10.67 -5.55
N LEU A 199 3.05 -11.34 -5.48
CA LEU A 199 2.74 -12.54 -6.25
C LEU A 199 1.62 -12.24 -7.24
N LEU A 200 1.97 -12.11 -8.52
CA LEU A 200 1.02 -11.74 -9.57
C LEU A 200 0.88 -12.89 -10.59
N SER A 201 -0.31 -13.50 -10.65
CA SER A 201 -0.58 -14.68 -11.49
C SER A 201 0.44 -15.83 -11.30
N GLY A 202 0.90 -16.06 -10.06
CA GLY A 202 1.90 -17.07 -9.73
C GLY A 202 3.36 -16.63 -9.93
N TYR A 203 3.60 -15.46 -10.53
CA TYR A 203 4.94 -14.93 -10.70
C TYR A 203 5.33 -14.03 -9.52
N LEU A 204 6.47 -14.34 -8.89
CA LEU A 204 7.13 -13.41 -7.98
C LEU A 204 7.57 -12.15 -8.74
N VAL A 205 7.07 -11.00 -8.29
CA VAL A 205 7.38 -9.66 -8.80
C VAL A 205 8.08 -8.86 -7.70
N CYS A 206 9.15 -8.17 -8.04
CA CYS A 206 9.82 -7.21 -7.15
C CYS A 206 9.74 -5.81 -7.74
N VAL A 207 9.42 -4.80 -6.93
CA VAL A 207 9.45 -3.40 -7.34
C VAL A 207 10.36 -2.62 -6.40
N GLU A 208 11.41 -2.03 -6.95
CA GLU A 208 12.23 -1.01 -6.30
C GLU A 208 11.63 0.35 -6.60
N VAL A 209 11.51 1.18 -5.57
CA VAL A 209 10.83 2.45 -5.59
C VAL A 209 11.81 3.57 -5.24
N LYS A 210 11.92 4.57 -6.11
CA LYS A 210 12.69 5.79 -5.86
C LYS A 210 11.78 7.00 -5.86
N SER A 211 11.64 7.62 -4.69
CA SER A 211 10.93 8.89 -4.52
C SER A 211 11.72 10.11 -5.02
N SER A 212 13.03 9.99 -5.24
CA SER A 212 13.85 11.06 -5.81
C SER A 212 13.65 11.16 -7.34
N PRO A 213 13.76 12.37 -7.92
CA PRO A 213 13.79 12.50 -9.38
C PRO A 213 15.05 11.84 -9.97
N PRO A 214 15.12 11.58 -11.30
CA PRO A 214 16.24 10.87 -11.92
C PRO A 214 17.63 11.40 -11.58
N ARG A 215 17.77 12.73 -11.41
CA ARG A 215 19.04 13.37 -11.03
C ARG A 215 19.54 12.95 -9.65
N GLY A 216 18.64 12.58 -8.74
CA GLY A 216 18.97 12.10 -7.40
C GLY A 216 19.05 10.57 -7.30
N VAL A 217 19.13 9.86 -8.43
CA VAL A 217 19.41 8.43 -8.46
C VAL A 217 20.89 8.24 -8.78
N GLU A 218 21.57 7.49 -7.91
CA GLU A 218 23.00 7.21 -8.00
C GLU A 218 23.26 5.79 -8.52
N ILE A 219 24.44 5.56 -9.08
CA ILE A 219 24.81 4.25 -9.65
C ILE A 219 24.81 3.15 -8.57
N GLN A 220 25.19 3.47 -7.34
CA GLN A 220 25.20 2.55 -6.21
C GLN A 220 23.78 2.05 -5.89
N SER A 221 22.76 2.89 -6.09
CA SER A 221 21.35 2.47 -5.94
C SER A 221 20.94 1.44 -7.00
N VAL A 222 21.41 1.63 -8.24
CA VAL A 222 21.16 0.69 -9.34
C VAL A 222 21.91 -0.62 -9.11
N ALA A 223 23.18 -0.56 -8.71
CA ALA A 223 23.97 -1.74 -8.39
C ALA A 223 23.37 -2.53 -7.22
N ALA A 224 22.94 -1.85 -6.15
CA ALA A 224 22.29 -2.50 -5.00
C ALA A 224 20.99 -3.20 -5.40
N PHE A 225 20.17 -2.57 -6.26
CA PHE A 225 18.99 -3.19 -6.84
C PHE A 225 19.34 -4.45 -7.64
N LEU A 226 20.29 -4.35 -8.57
CA LEU A 226 20.73 -5.48 -9.40
C LEU A 226 21.36 -6.63 -8.59
N ASN A 227 21.96 -6.35 -7.44
CA ASN A 227 22.47 -7.35 -6.51
C ASN A 227 21.33 -8.04 -5.75
N ARG A 228 20.33 -7.28 -5.27
CA ARG A 228 19.14 -7.85 -4.63
C ARG A 228 18.32 -8.73 -5.58
N LEU A 229 18.34 -8.45 -6.88
CA LEU A 229 17.70 -9.33 -7.87
C LEU A 229 18.38 -10.70 -7.97
N GLU A 230 19.69 -10.81 -7.70
CA GLU A 230 20.37 -12.12 -7.66
C GLU A 230 19.97 -12.92 -6.43
N ASP A 231 19.84 -12.26 -5.28
CA ASP A 231 19.39 -12.89 -4.03
C ASP A 231 17.94 -13.36 -4.14
N LEU A 232 17.05 -12.49 -4.63
CA LEU A 232 15.61 -12.76 -4.67
C LEU A 232 15.18 -13.63 -5.86
N ASN A 233 15.91 -13.53 -6.98
CA ASN A 233 15.61 -14.16 -8.27
C ASN A 233 14.10 -14.07 -8.65
N PRO A 234 13.54 -12.85 -8.75
CA PRO A 234 12.14 -12.68 -9.14
C PRO A 234 11.96 -12.99 -10.64
N HIS A 235 10.75 -13.38 -11.04
CA HIS A 235 10.46 -13.58 -12.46
C HIS A 235 10.38 -12.24 -13.20
N MET A 236 9.87 -11.21 -12.51
CA MET A 236 9.75 -9.86 -13.02
C MET A 236 10.24 -8.86 -11.96
N ALA A 237 11.05 -7.91 -12.38
CA ALA A 237 11.53 -6.82 -11.55
C ALA A 237 11.18 -5.47 -12.17
N VAL A 238 10.89 -4.47 -11.35
CA VAL A 238 10.59 -3.11 -11.79
C VAL A 238 11.40 -2.13 -10.97
N PHE A 239 12.08 -1.21 -11.65
CA PHE A 239 12.71 -0.04 -11.05
C PHE A 239 11.84 1.18 -11.36
N LEU A 240 11.06 1.61 -10.38
CA LEU A 240 10.12 2.72 -10.47
C LEU A 240 10.76 4.00 -9.91
N VAL A 241 10.82 5.04 -10.73
CA VAL A 241 11.21 6.40 -10.29
C VAL A 241 9.98 7.29 -10.30
N ASP A 242 9.58 7.84 -9.14
CA ASP A 242 8.38 8.67 -9.01
C ASP A 242 8.60 10.08 -9.59
N THR A 243 8.50 10.14 -10.91
CA THR A 243 8.71 11.34 -11.71
C THR A 243 7.88 11.28 -12.98
N GLU A 244 7.63 12.43 -13.60
CA GLU A 244 7.17 12.51 -14.99
C GLU A 244 8.29 12.93 -15.96
N LEU A 245 9.50 13.13 -15.44
CA LEU A 245 10.68 13.48 -16.24
C LEU A 245 11.13 12.30 -17.11
N ARG A 246 11.94 12.64 -18.13
CA ARG A 246 12.51 11.67 -19.07
C ARG A 246 13.51 10.77 -18.34
N MET A 247 13.36 9.47 -18.54
CA MET A 247 14.21 8.44 -17.95
C MET A 247 15.44 8.14 -18.82
N LYS A 248 15.32 8.35 -20.14
CA LYS A 248 16.35 8.06 -21.14
C LYS A 248 17.68 8.74 -20.85
N ASP A 249 17.64 9.95 -20.29
CA ASP A 249 18.83 10.80 -20.20
C ASP A 249 19.70 10.48 -18.97
N LYS A 250 19.16 9.77 -17.97
CA LYS A 250 19.88 9.49 -16.72
C LYS A 250 19.74 8.05 -16.24
N ILE A 251 18.51 7.54 -16.12
CA ILE A 251 18.28 6.19 -15.55
C ILE A 251 18.75 5.11 -16.51
N VAL A 252 18.45 5.25 -17.80
CA VAL A 252 18.88 4.28 -18.82
C VAL A 252 20.41 4.16 -18.88
N PRO A 253 21.19 5.26 -19.00
CA PRO A 253 22.65 5.22 -18.94
C PRO A 253 23.19 4.59 -17.65
N LEU A 254 22.62 4.93 -16.48
CA LEU A 254 23.04 4.35 -15.21
C LEU A 254 22.87 2.83 -15.17
N PHE A 255 21.79 2.31 -15.74
CA PHE A 255 21.58 0.87 -15.84
C PHE A 255 22.55 0.21 -16.82
N ALA A 256 22.81 0.84 -17.98
CA ALA A 256 23.83 0.34 -18.91
C ALA A 256 25.21 0.27 -18.24
N GLU A 257 25.63 1.35 -17.57
CA GLU A 257 26.90 1.43 -16.85
C GLU A 257 27.00 0.38 -15.72
N ALA A 258 25.95 0.22 -14.91
CA ALA A 258 25.95 -0.78 -13.82
C ALA A 258 26.00 -2.24 -14.36
N LEU A 259 25.34 -2.51 -15.50
CA LEU A 259 25.41 -3.82 -16.16
C LEU A 259 26.80 -4.10 -16.73
N GLU A 260 27.47 -3.10 -17.28
CA GLU A 260 28.86 -3.20 -17.73
C GLU A 260 29.82 -3.48 -16.56
N GLN A 261 29.74 -2.68 -15.49
CA GLN A 261 30.62 -2.79 -14.32
C GLN A 261 30.50 -4.13 -13.59
N SER A 262 29.32 -4.74 -13.59
CA SER A 262 29.09 -6.03 -12.94
C SER A 262 29.69 -7.22 -13.71
N GLY A 263 30.35 -6.99 -14.85
CA GLY A 263 30.83 -8.06 -15.74
C GLY A 263 29.69 -8.84 -16.38
N ARG A 264 28.45 -8.35 -16.27
CA ARG A 264 27.24 -8.93 -16.86
C ARG A 264 27.04 -8.50 -18.32
N ALA A 265 28.03 -7.83 -18.92
CA ALA A 265 28.06 -7.41 -20.31
C ALA A 265 28.18 -8.63 -21.25
N LEU A 266 27.03 -9.13 -21.70
CA LEU A 266 26.91 -9.93 -22.92
C LEU A 266 25.72 -9.38 -23.70
N CYS A 267 25.93 -9.31 -25.02
CA CYS A 267 25.22 -8.81 -26.21
C CYS A 267 23.67 -8.68 -26.22
N ASP A 268 22.99 -9.02 -25.14
CA ASP A 268 21.55 -9.28 -25.07
C ASP A 268 20.93 -8.73 -23.77
N ARG A 269 21.63 -7.81 -23.09
CA ARG A 269 21.16 -7.11 -21.87
C ARG A 269 21.01 -5.59 -22.05
N ASP A 270 20.90 -5.13 -23.29
CA ASP A 270 20.70 -3.70 -23.56
C ASP A 270 19.35 -3.22 -23.03
N VAL A 271 19.34 -1.99 -22.52
CA VAL A 271 18.11 -1.33 -22.08
C VAL A 271 17.33 -0.87 -23.30
N GLN A 272 16.24 -1.57 -23.60
CA GLN A 272 15.38 -1.32 -24.76
C GLN A 272 14.14 -0.54 -24.35
N ARG A 273 13.61 0.30 -25.25
CA ARG A 273 12.37 1.03 -25.02
C ARG A 273 11.18 0.16 -25.40
N LEU A 274 10.26 -0.04 -24.47
CA LEU A 274 8.97 -0.67 -24.76
C LEU A 274 8.00 0.33 -25.38
N VAL A 275 7.65 1.38 -24.63
CA VAL A 275 6.71 2.42 -25.07
C VAL A 275 6.82 3.64 -24.16
N GLY A 276 6.79 4.85 -24.74
CA GLY A 276 6.87 6.08 -23.95
C GLY A 276 8.11 6.08 -23.05
N GLU A 277 7.94 6.30 -21.75
CA GLU A 277 9.02 6.27 -20.73
C GLU A 277 9.12 4.91 -20.00
N ILE A 278 8.68 3.83 -20.64
CA ILE A 278 8.84 2.45 -20.17
C ILE A 278 9.95 1.79 -20.97
N PHE A 279 10.91 1.22 -20.26
CA PHE A 279 12.04 0.48 -20.79
C PHE A 279 12.13 -0.90 -20.16
N HIS A 280 12.87 -1.80 -20.78
CA HIS A 280 13.11 -3.14 -20.25
C HIS A 280 14.50 -3.65 -20.59
N ILE A 281 14.91 -4.67 -19.84
CA ILE A 281 16.02 -5.55 -20.11
C ILE A 281 15.42 -6.96 -20.16
N ARG A 282 15.50 -7.60 -21.33
CA ARG A 282 15.00 -8.97 -21.59
C ARG A 282 13.55 -9.25 -21.15
N HIS A 283 12.68 -8.25 -21.20
CA HIS A 283 11.28 -8.37 -20.80
C HIS A 283 11.11 -8.97 -19.38
N GLY A 284 12.11 -8.78 -18.51
CA GLY A 284 12.13 -9.32 -17.15
C GLY A 284 12.48 -8.26 -16.11
N ILE A 285 13.31 -7.28 -16.47
CA ILE A 285 13.57 -6.09 -15.63
C ILE A 285 13.02 -4.88 -16.36
N TYR A 286 12.16 -4.09 -15.72
CA TYR A 286 11.52 -2.92 -16.31
C TYR A 286 11.97 -1.64 -15.61
N LEU A 287 12.14 -0.57 -16.37
CA LEU A 287 12.41 0.77 -15.84
C LEU A 287 11.21 1.65 -16.19
N ILE A 288 10.55 2.21 -15.18
CA ILE A 288 9.35 3.02 -15.37
C ILE A 288 9.41 4.32 -14.59
N ASN A 289 8.67 5.31 -15.07
CA ASN A 289 8.36 6.50 -14.30
C ASN A 289 6.87 6.53 -13.93
N SER A 290 6.40 7.66 -13.40
CA SER A 290 5.01 7.88 -13.00
C SER A 290 4.14 8.51 -14.07
N ARG A 291 4.68 8.83 -15.25
CA ARG A 291 3.93 9.45 -16.35
C ARG A 291 2.85 8.51 -16.84
N LYS A 292 1.61 9.00 -16.97
CA LYS A 292 0.37 8.21 -17.24
C LYS A 292 -0.11 7.33 -16.06
N GLY A 293 0.54 7.43 -14.90
CA GLY A 293 0.16 6.73 -13.67
C GLY A 293 0.94 5.42 -13.46
N ILE A 294 1.30 5.16 -12.21
CA ILE A 294 2.12 4.00 -11.80
C ILE A 294 1.39 2.69 -12.13
N TYR A 295 0.09 2.58 -11.82
CA TYR A 295 -0.72 1.40 -12.14
C TYR A 295 -0.71 1.07 -13.65
N SER A 296 -0.98 2.06 -14.49
CA SER A 296 -1.01 1.90 -15.96
C SER A 296 0.33 1.39 -16.50
N ASN A 297 1.43 1.90 -15.95
CA ASN A 297 2.78 1.51 -16.36
C ASN A 297 3.12 0.09 -15.89
N LEU A 298 2.84 -0.24 -14.62
CA LEU A 298 3.00 -1.61 -14.10
C LEU A 298 2.18 -2.62 -14.90
N ARG A 299 0.93 -2.28 -15.25
CA ARG A 299 0.05 -3.13 -16.06
C ARG A 299 0.62 -3.36 -17.46
N THR A 300 1.20 -2.31 -18.05
CA THR A 300 1.86 -2.41 -19.36
C THR A 300 3.06 -3.34 -19.31
N CYS A 301 3.92 -3.19 -18.30
CA CYS A 301 5.08 -4.06 -18.08
C CYS A 301 4.66 -5.52 -17.87
N PHE A 302 3.66 -5.77 -17.02
CA PHE A 302 3.21 -7.13 -16.73
C PHE A 302 2.60 -7.82 -17.95
N ARG A 303 1.83 -7.09 -18.77
CA ARG A 303 1.30 -7.62 -20.04
C ARG A 303 2.42 -8.01 -21.00
N ASP A 304 3.43 -7.16 -21.14
CA ASP A 304 4.60 -7.44 -21.97
C ASP A 304 5.36 -8.67 -21.47
N PHE A 305 5.63 -8.75 -20.17
CA PHE A 305 6.26 -9.91 -19.52
C PHE A 305 5.52 -11.21 -19.85
N LEU A 306 4.19 -11.25 -19.70
CA LEU A 306 3.39 -12.45 -19.98
C LEU A 306 3.44 -12.87 -21.45
N VAL A 307 3.45 -11.92 -22.39
CA VAL A 307 3.60 -12.21 -23.82
C VAL A 307 4.95 -12.89 -24.06
N TRP A 308 6.02 -12.35 -23.47
CA TRP A 308 7.36 -12.88 -23.68
C TRP A 308 7.57 -14.25 -23.01
N GLN A 309 7.01 -14.46 -21.81
CA GLN A 309 7.03 -15.77 -21.15
C GLN A 309 6.41 -16.88 -22.01
N LYS A 310 5.32 -16.58 -22.72
CA LYS A 310 4.72 -17.54 -23.67
C LYS A 310 5.63 -17.85 -24.84
N VAL A 311 6.27 -16.83 -25.41
CA VAL A 311 7.22 -16.99 -26.52
C VAL A 311 8.43 -17.83 -26.08
N ALA A 312 8.97 -17.57 -24.90
CA ALA A 312 10.10 -18.33 -24.33
C ALA A 312 9.80 -19.83 -24.19
N ILE A 313 8.62 -20.15 -23.67
CA ILE A 313 8.16 -21.55 -23.47
C ILE A 313 7.83 -22.22 -24.81
N GLY A 314 7.31 -21.46 -25.78
CA GLY A 314 7.01 -21.96 -27.12
C GLY A 314 8.25 -22.21 -27.99
N GLY A 315 9.28 -21.37 -27.86
CA GLY A 315 10.54 -21.47 -28.61
C GLY A 315 11.54 -22.51 -28.09
N SER A 316 11.28 -23.12 -26.93
CA SER A 316 12.09 -24.21 -26.35
C SER A 316 11.56 -25.61 -26.69
N ARG A 317 10.57 -25.71 -27.61
CA ARG A 317 10.00 -26.97 -28.12
C ARG A 317 10.34 -27.27 -29.59
N SER A 318 11.35 -26.61 -30.17
CA SER A 318 11.87 -26.89 -31.52
C SER A 318 13.27 -27.48 -31.47
#